data_AF-A0A432QNI2-F1
#
_entry.id   AF-A0A432QNI2-F1
#
_cell.length_a   1.000
_cell.length_b   1.000
_cell.length_c   1.000
_cell.angle_alpha   90.00
_cell.angle_beta   90.00
_cell.angle_gamma   90.00
#
_symmetry.space_group_name_H-M   'P 1'
#
loop_
_entity.id
_entity.type
_entity.pdbx_description
1 polymer ?
#
loop_
_entity_poly.entity_id
_entity_poly.type
_entity_poly.pdbx_seq_one_letter_code
_entity_poly.pdbx_strand_id
1 'polypeptide(L)' 'MKKMVTVVMVVAFALSAGSALASKVKCTVDSVAGNTVTMTCKKADKLKAGQAVTVKAAKKAIEGC' A
#
# COMPACT_ATOMS: atom_id res chain seq x y z
N MET A 1 -13.70 34.13 3.86
CA MET A 1 -13.63 33.23 2.68
C MET A 1 -12.25 32.60 2.49
N LYS A 2 -11.14 33.38 2.47
CA LYS A 2 -9.76 32.87 2.23
C LYS A 2 -9.29 31.77 3.20
N LYS A 3 -9.71 31.83 4.47
CA LYS A 3 -9.30 30.91 5.55
C LYS A 3 -9.93 29.51 5.47
N MET A 4 -11.12 29.39 4.88
CA MET A 4 -11.81 28.09 4.73
C MET A 4 -11.21 27.28 3.58
N VAL A 5 -10.81 27.95 2.49
CA VAL A 5 -10.18 27.30 1.33
C VAL A 5 -8.84 26.66 1.73
N THR A 6 -8.05 27.36 2.55
CA THR A 6 -6.77 26.82 3.05
C THR A 6 -6.96 25.61 3.96
N VAL A 7 -8.00 25.60 4.81
CA VAL A 7 -8.29 24.45 5.68
C VAL A 7 -8.72 23.23 4.86
N VAL A 8 -9.60 23.42 3.87
CA VAL A 8 -10.02 22.34 2.96
C VAL A 8 -8.83 21.76 2.19
N MET A 9 -7.91 22.61 1.71
CA MET A 9 -6.73 22.14 0.97
C MET A 9 -5.77 21.33 1.87
N VAL A 10 -5.54 21.79 3.11
CA VAL A 10 -4.68 21.07 4.07
C VAL A 10 -5.31 19.74 4.47
N VAL A 11 -6.63 19.70 4.67
CA VAL A 11 -7.37 18.46 4.98
C VAL A 11 -7.32 17.47 3.80
N ALA A 12 -7.50 17.94 2.56
CA ALA A 12 -7.39 17.10 1.36
C ALA A 12 -5.97 16.53 1.17
N PHE A 13 -4.94 17.32 1.47
CA PHE A 13 -3.54 16.88 1.40
C PHE A 13 -3.20 15.89 2.51
N ALA A 14 -3.70 16.10 3.72
CA ALA A 14 -3.54 15.18 4.85
C ALA A 14 -4.27 13.84 4.62
N LEU A 15 -5.45 13.85 4.00
CA LEU A 15 -6.16 12.64 3.58
C LEU A 15 -5.42 11.88 2.47
N SER A 16 -4.74 12.59 1.56
CA SER A 16 -3.89 11.97 0.53
C SER A 16 -2.69 11.25 1.14
N ALA A 17 -2.10 11.79 2.22
CA ALA A 17 -1.03 11.17 2.98
C ALA A 17 -1.52 10.04 3.94
N GLY A 18 -2.79 10.08 4.36
CA GLY A 18 -3.40 9.14 5.30
C GLY A 18 -3.64 7.73 4.76
N SER A 19 -3.50 7.52 3.45
CA SER A 19 -3.63 6.19 2.81
C SER A 19 -2.42 5.26 3.06
N ALA A 20 -1.32 5.76 3.60
CA ALA A 20 -0.08 5.00 3.77
C ALA A 20 0.02 4.17 5.06
N LEU A 21 -0.94 4.31 5.99
CA LEU A 21 -0.95 3.63 7.29
C LEU A 21 -1.96 2.47 7.34
N ALA A 22 -2.51 2.07 6.19
CA ALA A 22 -3.30 0.86 6.07
C ALA A 22 -2.44 -0.34 6.47
N SER A 23 -2.99 -1.17 7.37
CA SER A 23 -2.36 -2.38 7.90
C SER A 23 -1.63 -3.16 6.81
N LYS A 24 -0.29 -3.12 6.83
CA LYS A 24 0.53 -3.84 5.86
C LYS A 24 0.25 -5.34 5.99
N VAL A 25 -0.51 -5.89 5.06
CA VAL A 25 -0.70 -7.33 4.94
C VAL A 25 0.62 -7.90 4.42
N LYS A 26 1.29 -8.70 5.23
CA LYS A 26 2.54 -9.35 4.82
C LYS A 26 2.18 -10.55 3.96
N CYS A 27 2.69 -10.58 2.73
CA CYS A 27 2.49 -11.67 1.80
C CYS A 27 3.83 -12.27 1.41
N THR A 28 3.86 -13.59 1.24
CA THR A 28 4.97 -14.33 0.65
C THR A 28 4.60 -14.64 -0.79
N VAL A 29 5.54 -14.45 -1.72
CA VAL A 29 5.34 -14.89 -3.10
C VAL A 29 5.62 -16.38 -3.17
N ASP A 30 4.61 -17.16 -3.57
CA ASP A 30 4.73 -18.62 -3.66
C ASP A 30 5.17 -19.03 -5.07
N SER A 31 4.65 -18.36 -6.10
CA SER A 31 5.00 -18.63 -7.50
C SER A 31 4.78 -17.40 -8.39
N VAL A 32 5.56 -17.33 -9.46
CA VAL A 32 5.46 -16.33 -10.52
C VAL A 32 5.32 -17.07 -11.84
N ALA A 33 4.20 -16.85 -12.54
CA ALA A 33 3.91 -17.46 -13.83
C ALA A 33 3.53 -16.36 -14.83
N GLY A 34 4.46 -16.02 -15.73
CA GLY A 34 4.30 -14.92 -16.66
C GLY A 34 4.00 -13.59 -15.94
N ASN A 35 2.79 -13.06 -16.16
CA ASN A 35 2.33 -11.80 -15.57
C ASN A 35 1.47 -11.99 -14.30
N THR A 36 1.29 -13.23 -13.83
CA THR A 36 0.49 -13.55 -12.65
C THR A 36 1.39 -13.96 -11.49
N VAL A 37 1.13 -13.40 -10.31
CA VAL A 37 1.85 -13.70 -9.08
C VAL A 37 0.89 -14.33 -8.09
N THR A 38 1.21 -15.53 -7.61
CA THR A 38 0.49 -16.17 -6.50
C THR A 38 1.17 -15.82 -5.20
N MET A 39 0.41 -15.30 -4.25
CA MET A 39 0.93 -14.85 -2.96
C MET A 39 0.05 -15.29 -1.79
N THR A 40 0.68 -15.79 -0.74
CA THR A 40 0.03 -16.15 0.52
C THR A 40 0.18 -15.01 1.51
N CYS A 41 -0.95 -14.42 1.92
CA CYS A 41 -1.02 -13.24 2.77
C CYS A 41 -1.45 -13.57 4.20
N LYS A 42 -0.69 -13.10 5.21
CA LYS A 42 -1.11 -13.15 6.62
C LYS A 42 -2.22 -12.11 6.83
N LYS A 43 -3.47 -12.57 7.00
CA LYS A 43 -4.72 -11.79 7.06
C LYS A 43 -5.33 -11.46 5.68
N ALA A 44 -5.37 -12.45 4.79
CA ALA A 44 -5.99 -12.32 3.48
C ALA A 44 -7.48 -11.91 3.54
N ASP A 45 -8.18 -12.21 4.65
CA ASP A 45 -9.55 -11.78 4.96
C ASP A 45 -9.75 -10.25 4.94
N LYS A 46 -8.67 -9.47 5.05
CA LYS A 46 -8.68 -8.01 4.93
C LYS A 46 -8.64 -7.51 3.48
N LEU A 47 -8.36 -8.41 2.53
CA LEU A 47 -8.33 -8.11 1.10
C LEU A 47 -9.65 -8.54 0.47
N LYS A 48 -10.16 -7.71 -0.44
CA LYS A 48 -11.39 -8.00 -1.19
C LYS A 48 -11.03 -8.42 -2.61
N ALA A 49 -11.80 -9.35 -3.19
CA ALA A 49 -11.66 -9.70 -4.60
C ALA A 49 -11.89 -8.44 -5.47
N GLY A 50 -11.00 -8.22 -6.46
CA GLY A 50 -11.03 -7.04 -7.32
C GLY A 50 -10.45 -5.76 -6.70
N GLN A 51 -9.96 -5.79 -5.46
CA GLN A 51 -9.30 -4.64 -4.83
C GLN A 51 -7.94 -4.38 -5.48
N ALA A 52 -7.71 -3.15 -5.94
CA ALA A 52 -6.38 -2.71 -6.32
C ALA A 52 -5.48 -2.57 -5.08
N VAL A 53 -4.33 -3.25 -5.09
CA VAL A 53 -3.35 -3.21 -3.99
C VAL A 53 -1.98 -2.80 -4.53
N THR A 54 -1.24 -2.01 -3.75
CA THR A 54 0.15 -1.68 -4.06
C THR A 54 1.08 -2.68 -3.41
N VAL A 55 1.79 -3.48 -4.20
CA VAL A 55 2.78 -4.43 -3.71
C VAL A 55 4.12 -3.71 -3.57
N LYS A 56 4.65 -3.62 -2.35
CA LYS A 56 6.00 -3.11 -2.08
C LYS A 56 6.91 -4.27 -1.69
N ALA A 57 7.88 -4.61 -2.53
CA ALA A 57 8.95 -5.51 -2.15
C ALA A 57 9.82 -4.84 -1.08
N ALA A 58 10.15 -5.56 -0.01
CA ALA A 58 11.18 -5.10 0.92
C ALA A 58 12.49 -5.05 0.12
N LYS A 59 13.10 -3.86 -0.01
CA LYS A 59 14.49 -3.78 -0.45
C LYS A 59 15.31 -4.55 0.57
N LYS A 60 15.94 -5.66 0.18
CA LYS A 60 17.11 -6.12 0.93
C LYS A 60 18.09 -4.95 0.89
N ALA A 61 18.43 -4.40 2.04
CA ALA A 61 19.64 -3.60 2.13
C ALA A 61 20.75 -4.54 1.65
N ILE A 62 21.32 -4.26 0.48
CA ILE A 62 22.58 -4.88 0.08
C ILE A 62 23.57 -4.27 1.06
N GLU A 63 23.88 -4.99 2.13
CA GLU A 63 25.09 -4.74 2.91
C GLU A 63 26.26 -4.95 1.95
N GLY A 64 26.96 -3.88 1.58
CA GLY A 64 28.13 -3.99 0.73
C GLY A 64 28.23 -2.88 -0.31
N CYS A 65 28.55 -1.68 0.14
CA CYS A 65 29.56 -0.88 -0.54
C CYS A 65 30.39 -0.16 0.53
#